data_AF-A0A0F2CAG6-F1
#
_entry.id   AF-A0A0F2CAG6-F1
#
_cell.length_a   1.000
_cell.length_b   1.000
_cell.length_c   1.000
_cell.angle_alpha   90.00
_cell.angle_beta   90.00
_cell.angle_gamma   90.00
#
_symmetry.space_group_name_H-M   'P 1'
#
loop_
_entity.id
_entity.type
_entity.pdbx_description
1 polymer ?
#
loop_
_entity_poly.entity_id
_entity_poly.type
_entity_poly.pdbx_seq_one_letter_code
_entity_poly.pdbx_strand_id
1 'polypeptide(L)'
;MDSLDPHVLGPGLLPTPFTADEIRDATGSRKVIRLLLEGPDGPLGEHVNRFHETDAEGATLDRWAAADPKSVVSNRVTWAELQGHAAFDAGTTSVSTVSLSSPLGELTCRRYDTDDGVFWFSIAHPGMPVLHESEGMRTTVLSIEDD
;
A
#
# COMPACT_ATOMS: atom_id res chain seq x y z
N MET A 1 -3.78 -21.84 -23.54
CA MET A 1 -3.63 -21.92 -22.08
C MET A 1 -4.00 -20.55 -21.57
N ASP A 2 -5.21 -20.42 -21.01
CA ASP A 2 -5.65 -19.18 -20.37
C ASP A 2 -4.60 -18.80 -19.34
N SER A 3 -3.90 -17.69 -19.59
CA SER A 3 -3.09 -17.06 -18.56
C SER A 3 -4.07 -16.58 -17.51
N LEU A 4 -4.09 -17.23 -16.35
CA LEU A 4 -4.78 -16.72 -15.17
C LEU A 4 -4.41 -15.25 -15.00
N ASP A 5 -5.40 -14.39 -14.79
CA ASP A 5 -5.16 -12.98 -14.50
C ASP A 5 -4.25 -12.87 -13.27
N PRO A 6 -3.02 -12.34 -13.39
CA PRO A 6 -2.05 -12.31 -12.28
C PRO A 6 -2.51 -11.42 -11.11
N HIS A 7 -3.55 -10.60 -11.30
CA HIS A 7 -4.17 -9.84 -10.22
C HIS A 7 -5.10 -10.69 -9.35
N VAL A 8 -5.58 -11.86 -9.82
CA VAL A 8 -6.52 -12.72 -9.09
C VAL A 8 -5.77 -13.85 -8.40
N LEU A 9 -5.65 -13.76 -7.07
CA LEU A 9 -4.87 -14.72 -6.27
C LEU A 9 -5.61 -16.00 -5.90
N GLY A 10 -6.93 -16.07 -6.11
CA GLY A 10 -7.72 -17.23 -5.75
C GLY A 10 -9.21 -17.08 -6.06
N PRO A 11 -9.98 -18.19 -5.96
CA PRO A 11 -11.41 -18.17 -6.19
C PRO A 11 -12.12 -17.31 -5.13
N GLY A 12 -13.10 -16.51 -5.56
CA GLY A 12 -13.88 -15.66 -4.65
C GLY A 12 -13.21 -14.34 -4.25
N LEU A 13 -11.99 -14.08 -4.72
CA LEU A 13 -11.27 -12.83 -4.46
C LEU A 13 -11.44 -11.84 -5.62
N LEU A 14 -11.47 -10.56 -5.28
CA LEU A 14 -11.34 -9.49 -6.27
C LEU A 14 -9.92 -9.44 -6.85
N PRO A 15 -9.76 -8.93 -8.08
CA PRO A 15 -8.44 -8.58 -8.60
C PRO A 15 -7.76 -7.55 -7.68
N THR A 16 -6.54 -7.88 -7.27
CA THR A 16 -5.62 -6.97 -6.57
C THR A 16 -5.32 -5.75 -7.45
N PRO A 17 -5.05 -4.56 -6.86
CA PRO A 17 -4.76 -3.36 -7.63
C PRO A 17 -3.47 -3.51 -8.45
N PHE A 18 -2.49 -4.25 -7.93
CA PHE A 18 -1.19 -4.47 -8.54
C PHE A 18 -0.74 -5.91 -8.36
N THR A 19 0.00 -6.44 -9.32
CA THR A 19 0.70 -7.72 -9.23
C THR A 19 1.98 -7.61 -8.39
N ALA A 20 2.50 -8.75 -7.92
CA ALA A 20 3.80 -8.81 -7.27
C ALA A 20 4.94 -8.20 -8.13
N ASP A 21 4.92 -8.45 -9.44
CA ASP A 21 5.91 -7.88 -10.37
C ASP A 21 5.77 -6.35 -10.50
N GLU A 22 4.55 -5.82 -10.60
CA GLU A 22 4.33 -4.36 -10.62
C GLU A 22 4.78 -3.68 -9.33
N ILE A 23 4.53 -4.30 -8.17
CA ILE A 23 5.01 -3.81 -6.87
C ILE A 23 6.53 -3.81 -6.82
N ARG A 24 7.18 -4.90 -7.27
CA ARG A 24 8.64 -4.99 -7.33
C ARG A 24 9.23 -3.92 -8.24
N ASP A 25 8.71 -3.79 -9.45
CA ASP A 25 9.23 -2.88 -10.47
C ASP A 25 9.05 -1.42 -10.03
N ALA A 26 7.90 -1.07 -9.42
CA ALA A 26 7.69 0.24 -8.83
C ALA A 26 8.55 0.47 -7.59
N THR A 27 8.88 -0.57 -6.82
CA THR A 27 9.76 -0.46 -5.65
C THR A 27 11.20 -0.14 -6.03
N GLY A 28 11.67 -0.69 -7.16
CA GLY A 28 13.03 -0.48 -7.64
C GLY A 28 14.07 -1.02 -6.66
N SER A 29 15.23 -0.36 -6.58
CA SER A 29 16.31 -0.75 -5.64
C SER A 29 16.10 -0.23 -4.21
N ARG A 30 15.35 0.87 -4.07
CA ARG A 30 15.10 1.54 -2.81
C ARG A 30 13.91 2.49 -2.96
N LYS A 31 13.04 2.49 -1.96
CA LYS A 31 11.90 3.41 -1.89
C LYS A 31 11.68 3.86 -0.46
N VAL A 32 11.42 5.14 -0.28
CA VAL A 32 11.05 5.75 1.00
C VAL A 32 9.65 6.33 0.85
N ILE A 33 8.76 5.99 1.79
CA ILE A 33 7.38 6.45 1.83
C ILE A 33 7.17 7.12 3.18
N ARG A 34 6.72 8.38 3.16
CA ARG A 34 6.32 9.10 4.37
C ARG A 34 4.81 9.06 4.50
N LEU A 35 4.34 8.78 5.70
CA LEU A 35 2.94 8.54 6.04
C LEU A 35 2.55 9.46 7.19
N LEU A 36 1.34 10.00 7.16
CA LEU A 36 0.69 10.61 8.31
C LEU A 36 -0.34 9.64 8.87
N LEU A 37 -0.21 9.33 10.16
CA LEU A 37 -1.23 8.59 10.92
C LEU A 37 -2.09 9.59 11.69
N GLU A 38 -3.39 9.51 11.48
CA GLU A 38 -4.40 10.32 12.15
C GLU A 38 -5.36 9.37 12.88
N GLY A 39 -5.64 9.69 14.15
CA GLY A 39 -6.61 8.99 14.97
C GLY A 39 -7.88 9.83 15.15
N PRO A 40 -8.89 9.30 15.89
CA PRO A 40 -10.15 10.00 16.12
C PRO A 40 -9.98 11.34 16.87
N ASP A 41 -8.93 11.44 17.70
CA ASP A 41 -8.62 12.62 18.52
C ASP A 41 -7.60 13.58 17.87
N GLY A 42 -7.16 13.30 16.64
CA GLY A 42 -6.20 14.12 15.89
C GLY A 42 -4.97 13.34 15.38
N PRO A 43 -3.95 14.05 14.85
CA PRO A 43 -2.77 13.41 14.27
C PRO A 43 -1.96 12.68 15.34
N LEU A 44 -1.66 11.40 15.08
CA LEU A 44 -0.83 10.56 15.92
C LEU A 44 0.65 10.72 15.59
N GLY A 45 0.97 11.09 14.35
CA GLY A 45 2.33 11.46 13.93
C GLY A 45 2.70 10.93 12.55
N GLU A 46 3.89 11.29 12.12
CA GLU A 46 4.46 10.81 10.85
C GLU A 46 5.23 9.50 11.04
N HIS A 47 5.07 8.61 10.07
CA HIS A 47 5.80 7.34 9.97
C HIS A 47 6.56 7.30 8.66
N VAL A 48 7.69 6.60 8.67
CA VAL A 48 8.49 6.36 7.47
C VAL A 48 8.61 4.87 7.25
N ASN A 49 8.31 4.46 6.02
CA ASN A 49 8.55 3.13 5.51
C ASN A 49 9.69 3.21 4.50
N ARG A 50 10.71 2.36 4.63
CA ARG A 50 11.82 2.27 3.68
C ARG A 50 12.03 0.83 3.24
N PHE A 51 11.97 0.62 1.93
CA PHE A 51 12.36 -0.63 1.29
C PHE A 51 13.84 -0.56 0.91
N HIS A 52 14.60 -1.61 1.23
CA HIS A 52 15.98 -1.79 0.80
C HIS A 52 16.30 -3.30 0.69
N GLU A 53 17.51 -3.66 0.22
CA GLU A 53 17.89 -5.07 0.01
C GLU A 53 16.85 -5.83 -0.82
N THR A 54 16.41 -5.19 -1.92
CA THR A 54 15.42 -5.73 -2.85
C THR A 54 16.03 -6.84 -3.69
N ASP A 55 15.29 -7.92 -3.90
CA ASP A 55 15.64 -9.01 -4.81
C ASP A 55 14.40 -9.54 -5.53
N ALA A 56 14.54 -10.65 -6.23
CA ALA A 56 13.48 -11.25 -7.02
C ALA A 56 12.25 -11.66 -6.18
N GLU A 57 12.45 -11.99 -4.90
CA GLU A 57 11.40 -12.52 -4.03
C GLU A 57 10.80 -11.46 -3.12
N GLY A 58 11.58 -10.46 -2.71
CA GLY A 58 11.09 -9.43 -1.78
C GLY A 58 12.08 -8.31 -1.48
N ALA A 59 11.88 -7.68 -0.34
CA ALA A 59 12.77 -6.66 0.20
C ALA A 59 12.75 -6.63 1.74
N THR A 60 13.73 -5.97 2.33
CA THR A 60 13.69 -5.57 3.74
C THR A 60 12.90 -4.27 3.85
N LEU A 61 11.87 -4.27 4.69
CA LEU A 61 11.04 -3.11 5.01
C LEU A 61 11.36 -2.61 6.43
N ASP A 62 12.00 -1.47 6.49
CA ASP A 62 12.22 -0.69 7.70
C ASP A 62 11.03 0.23 7.96
N ARG A 63 10.58 0.29 9.21
CA ARG A 63 9.51 1.20 9.65
C ARG A 63 9.90 1.90 10.93
N TRP A 64 9.70 3.21 11.00
CA TRP A 64 9.92 3.99 12.22
C TRP A 64 8.98 5.20 12.28
N ALA A 65 8.75 5.72 13.49
CA ALA A 65 8.10 7.01 13.67
C ALA A 65 9.10 8.12 13.36
N ALA A 66 8.71 9.14 12.59
CA ALA A 66 9.60 10.24 12.21
C ALA A 66 10.17 11.00 13.42
N ALA A 67 9.40 11.05 14.52
CA ALA A 67 9.82 11.65 15.79
C ALA A 67 10.88 10.82 16.54
N ASP A 68 11.03 9.53 16.24
CA ASP A 68 12.03 8.65 16.83
C ASP A 68 12.74 7.79 15.75
N PRO A 69 13.69 8.39 15.00
CA PRO A 69 14.36 7.72 13.89
C PRO A 69 15.29 6.57 14.31
N LYS A 70 15.48 6.33 15.61
CA LYS A 70 16.28 5.22 16.13
C LYS A 70 15.45 3.98 16.42
N SER A 71 14.12 4.12 16.53
CA SER A 71 13.19 3.03 16.78
C SER A 71 12.77 2.35 15.47
N VAL A 72 13.77 1.81 14.77
CA VAL A 72 13.56 1.11 13.49
C VAL A 72 13.11 -0.32 13.76
N VAL A 73 11.98 -0.68 13.15
CA VAL A 73 11.48 -2.05 13.08
C VAL A 73 11.66 -2.57 11.66
N SER A 74 12.59 -3.50 11.49
CA SER A 74 12.94 -4.11 10.19
C SER A 74 12.29 -5.48 10.05
N ASN A 75 11.66 -5.75 8.92
CA ASN A 75 11.16 -7.09 8.59
C ASN A 75 11.41 -7.42 7.13
N ARG A 76 11.66 -8.69 6.83
CA ARG A 76 11.66 -9.18 5.46
C ARG A 76 10.22 -9.39 5.00
N VAL A 77 9.89 -8.89 3.81
CA VAL A 77 8.58 -9.07 3.16
C VAL A 77 8.78 -9.54 1.73
N THR A 78 7.87 -10.37 1.24
CA THR A 78 7.85 -10.82 -0.16
C THR A 78 6.89 -9.98 -1.00
N TRP A 79 7.14 -9.91 -2.31
CA TRP A 79 6.24 -9.21 -3.23
C TRP A 79 4.84 -9.85 -3.28
N ALA A 80 4.78 -11.18 -3.15
CA ALA A 80 3.54 -11.94 -3.08
C ALA A 80 2.73 -11.63 -1.81
N GLU A 81 3.39 -11.52 -0.65
CA GLU A 81 2.72 -11.09 0.60
C GLU A 81 2.15 -9.67 0.46
N LEU A 82 2.92 -8.75 -0.13
CA LEU A 82 2.47 -7.38 -0.36
C LEU A 82 1.26 -7.30 -1.30
N GLN A 83 1.26 -8.08 -2.39
CA GLN A 83 0.09 -8.22 -3.26
C GLN A 83 -1.10 -8.82 -2.50
N GLY A 84 -0.85 -9.86 -1.68
CA GLY A 84 -1.86 -10.57 -0.91
C GLY A 84 -2.63 -9.68 0.07
N HIS A 85 -2.03 -8.62 0.60
CA HIS A 85 -2.71 -7.67 1.49
C HIS A 85 -3.90 -6.95 0.83
N ALA A 86 -3.97 -6.91 -0.50
CA ALA A 86 -5.06 -6.29 -1.24
C ALA A 86 -5.99 -7.31 -1.91
N ALA A 87 -5.89 -8.59 -1.54
CA ALA A 87 -6.71 -9.66 -2.09
C ALA A 87 -8.02 -9.80 -1.28
N PHE A 88 -8.95 -8.90 -1.55
CA PHE A 88 -10.21 -8.78 -0.80
C PHE A 88 -11.30 -9.75 -1.29
N ASP A 89 -12.21 -10.11 -0.40
CA ASP A 89 -13.37 -10.98 -0.71
C ASP A 89 -14.37 -10.26 -1.63
N ALA A 90 -14.75 -10.92 -2.74
CA ALA A 90 -15.64 -10.33 -3.73
C ALA A 90 -17.11 -10.27 -3.31
N GLY A 91 -17.51 -10.99 -2.26
CA GLY A 91 -18.86 -10.97 -1.70
C GLY A 91 -19.10 -9.81 -0.74
N THR A 92 -18.06 -9.34 -0.05
CA THR A 92 -18.16 -8.25 0.95
C THR A 92 -17.49 -6.95 0.53
N THR A 93 -16.66 -6.97 -0.52
CA THR A 93 -15.91 -5.79 -0.97
C THR A 93 -16.49 -5.20 -2.24
N SER A 94 -16.60 -3.88 -2.30
CA SER A 94 -16.89 -3.16 -3.54
C SER A 94 -15.66 -2.41 -4.05
N VAL A 95 -15.47 -2.38 -5.38
CA VAL A 95 -14.34 -1.69 -6.03
C VAL A 95 -14.85 -0.63 -6.98
N SER A 96 -14.23 0.55 -6.95
CA SER A 96 -14.54 1.65 -7.85
C SER A 96 -13.28 2.43 -8.25
N THR A 97 -13.35 3.20 -9.33
CA THR A 97 -12.29 4.14 -9.71
C THR A 97 -12.70 5.55 -9.31
N VAL A 98 -11.84 6.26 -8.61
CA VAL A 98 -12.11 7.62 -8.09
C VAL A 98 -10.92 8.54 -8.33
N SER A 99 -11.18 9.83 -8.44
CA SER A 99 -10.14 10.87 -8.34
C SER A 99 -9.96 11.27 -6.89
N LEU A 100 -8.71 11.35 -6.43
CA LEU A 100 -8.35 11.70 -5.06
C LEU A 100 -7.33 12.83 -5.06
N SER A 101 -7.68 13.94 -4.42
CA SER A 101 -6.72 15.00 -4.08
C SER A 101 -5.93 14.58 -2.85
N SER A 102 -4.61 14.61 -2.94
CA SER A 102 -3.69 14.15 -1.90
C SER A 102 -2.43 15.02 -1.85
N PRO A 103 -1.57 14.86 -0.83
CA PRO A 103 -0.24 15.50 -0.82
C PRO A 103 0.64 15.13 -2.02
N LEU A 104 0.38 13.99 -2.67
CA LEU A 104 1.06 13.57 -3.91
C LEU A 104 0.48 14.27 -5.17
N GLY A 105 -0.53 15.12 -5.01
CA GLY A 105 -1.28 15.75 -6.08
C GLY A 105 -2.61 15.06 -6.36
N GLU A 106 -3.15 15.31 -7.56
CA GLU A 106 -4.39 14.69 -8.04
C GLU A 106 -4.10 13.29 -8.59
N LEU A 107 -4.69 12.27 -7.96
CA LEU A 107 -4.46 10.87 -8.26
C LEU A 107 -5.71 10.21 -8.83
N THR A 108 -5.52 9.28 -9.76
CA THR A 108 -6.55 8.30 -10.12
C THR A 108 -6.33 7.04 -9.28
N CYS A 109 -7.31 6.67 -8.46
CA CYS A 109 -7.20 5.58 -7.51
C CYS A 109 -8.24 4.49 -7.77
N ARG A 110 -7.87 3.23 -7.51
CA ARG A 110 -8.82 2.16 -7.22
C ARG A 110 -9.17 2.23 -5.75
N ARG A 111 -10.45 2.42 -5.45
CA ARG A 111 -11.01 2.45 -4.10
C ARG A 111 -11.67 1.10 -3.83
N TYR A 112 -11.26 0.47 -2.73
CA TYR A 112 -11.87 -0.75 -2.21
C TYR A 112 -12.56 -0.40 -0.90
N ASP A 113 -13.87 -0.61 -0.84
CA ASP A 113 -14.68 -0.49 0.37
C ASP A 113 -14.90 -1.91 0.92
N THR A 114 -14.26 -2.23 2.05
CA THR A 114 -14.34 -3.52 2.75
C THR A 114 -15.02 -3.34 4.10
N ASP A 115 -15.34 -4.45 4.78
CA ASP A 115 -15.86 -4.39 6.16
C ASP A 115 -14.82 -3.88 7.18
N ASP A 116 -13.53 -4.06 6.89
CA ASP A 116 -12.42 -3.69 7.78
C ASP A 116 -11.94 -2.25 7.56
N GLY A 117 -12.23 -1.67 6.39
CA GLY A 117 -11.79 -0.32 6.05
C GLY A 117 -11.96 0.04 4.58
N VAL A 118 -11.48 1.23 4.24
CA VAL A 118 -11.48 1.74 2.87
C VAL A 118 -10.05 1.99 2.44
N PHE A 119 -9.68 1.48 1.26
CA PHE A 119 -8.33 1.53 0.74
C PHE A 119 -8.32 2.19 -0.63
N TRP A 120 -7.45 3.19 -0.81
CA TRP A 120 -7.25 3.88 -2.08
C TRP A 120 -5.85 3.58 -2.61
N PHE A 121 -5.80 2.86 -3.73
CA PHE A 121 -4.56 2.51 -4.42
C PHE A 121 -4.39 3.39 -5.64
N SER A 122 -3.35 4.22 -5.66
CA SER A 122 -3.06 5.10 -6.81
C SER A 122 -2.50 4.29 -7.97
N ILE A 123 -3.14 4.37 -9.13
CA ILE A 123 -2.66 3.69 -10.34
C ILE A 123 -1.22 4.11 -10.71
N ALA A 124 -0.85 5.35 -10.38
CA ALA A 124 0.48 5.89 -10.66
C ALA A 124 1.55 5.45 -9.65
N HIS A 125 1.16 4.88 -8.51
CA HIS A 125 2.08 4.45 -7.46
C HIS A 125 1.78 3.00 -7.02
N PRO A 126 2.20 2.00 -7.82
CA PRO A 126 2.03 0.60 -7.45
C PRO A 126 2.69 0.27 -6.12
N GLY A 127 1.98 -0.47 -5.27
CA GLY A 127 2.40 -0.79 -3.91
C GLY A 127 1.30 -0.59 -2.88
N MET A 128 1.65 0.02 -1.76
CA MET A 128 0.73 0.26 -0.64
C MET A 128 -0.34 1.31 -1.01
N PRO A 129 -1.51 1.31 -0.35
CA PRO A 129 -2.53 2.33 -0.58
C PRO A 129 -1.99 3.72 -0.23
N VAL A 130 -2.35 4.72 -1.05
CA VAL A 130 -1.98 6.13 -0.81
C VAL A 130 -2.85 6.79 0.27
N LEU A 131 -4.01 6.19 0.54
CA LEU A 131 -4.89 6.53 1.63
C LEU A 131 -5.57 5.25 2.13
N HIS A 132 -5.68 5.09 3.44
CA HIS A 132 -6.39 4.00 4.09
C HIS A 132 -7.13 4.53 5.31
N GLU A 133 -8.38 4.10 5.48
CA GLU A 133 -9.23 4.47 6.63
C GLU A 133 -9.83 3.20 7.25
N SER A 134 -9.66 3.02 8.57
CA SER A 134 -10.19 1.86 9.32
C SER A 134 -10.43 2.25 10.78
N GLU A 135 -11.57 1.87 11.37
CA GLU A 135 -11.84 2.06 12.82
C GLU A 135 -11.57 3.48 13.36
N GLY A 136 -11.85 4.52 12.57
CA GLY A 136 -11.59 5.92 12.95
C GLY A 136 -10.12 6.37 12.84
N MET A 137 -9.26 5.48 12.37
CA MET A 137 -7.87 5.77 12.00
C MET A 137 -7.80 6.08 10.50
N ARG A 138 -6.92 7.01 10.16
CA ARG A 138 -6.62 7.38 8.77
C ARG A 138 -5.11 7.39 8.56
N THR A 139 -4.66 6.74 7.51
CA THR A 139 -3.26 6.74 7.08
C THR A 139 -3.18 7.38 5.70
N THR A 140 -2.44 8.49 5.59
CA THR A 140 -2.27 9.23 4.33
C THR A 140 -0.80 9.21 3.91
N VAL A 141 -0.49 8.81 2.67
CA VAL A 141 0.86 8.96 2.11
C VAL A 141 1.12 10.43 1.81
N LEU A 142 2.19 10.97 2.40
CA LEU A 142 2.63 12.35 2.23
C LEU A 142 3.61 12.51 1.07
N SER A 143 4.53 11.54 0.90
CA SER A 143 5.52 11.55 -0.17
C SER A 143 6.02 10.14 -0.46
N ILE A 144 6.45 9.93 -1.70
CA ILE A 144 7.12 8.72 -2.18
C ILE A 144 8.38 9.18 -2.89
N GLU A 145 9.52 8.70 -2.42
CA GLU A 145 10.85 9.08 -2.91
C GLU A 145 11.60 7.80 -3.27
N ASP A 146 12.25 7.78 -4.43
CA ASP A 146 13.26 6.77 -4.74
C ASP A 146 14.60 7.35 -4.27
N ASP A 147 15.27 6.65 -3.34
CA ASP A 147 16.51 7.11 -2.69
C ASP A 147 17.77 6.56 -3.40
#